data_AF-A0A3D0PY34-F1
#
_entry.id   AF-A0A3D0PY34-F1
#
_cell.length_a   1.000
_cell.length_b   1.000
_cell.length_c   1.000
_cell.angle_alpha   90.00
_cell.angle_beta   90.00
_cell.angle_gamma   90.00
#
_symmetry.space_group_name_H-M   'P 1'
#
loop_
_entity.id
_entity.type
_entity.pdbx_description
1 polymer ?
#
loop_
_entity_poly.entity_id
_entity_poly.type
_entity_poly.pdbx_seq_one_letter_code
_entity_poly.pdbx_strand_id
1 'polypeptide(L)'
;MSFAKIDEVLQMPNLIEIQKNSYEWFLHEGLKEVFKDVSGITDYTGNLVLDFVDYKLDVDKPNYSVMECKDRDATYAAPLRVTARLLNRESGEIKESEVYMGDFPLMTESGTFVINGAERVIVS
;
A
#
# COMPACT_ATOMS: atom_id res chain seq x y z
N MET A 1 -33.91 -20.53 20.57
CA MET A 1 -33.45 -21.21 21.80
C MET A 1 -32.12 -21.87 21.49
N SER A 2 -31.09 -21.62 22.30
CA SER A 2 -29.80 -22.31 22.22
C SER A 2 -29.79 -23.47 23.22
N PHE A 3 -29.21 -24.61 22.84
CA PHE A 3 -29.02 -25.78 23.72
C PHE A 3 -27.61 -25.79 24.36
N ALA A 4 -26.88 -24.68 24.28
CA ALA A 4 -25.53 -24.56 24.83
C ALA A 4 -25.54 -24.82 26.35
N LYS A 5 -24.63 -25.68 26.81
CA LYS A 5 -24.47 -26.09 28.21
C LYS A 5 -23.25 -25.45 28.89
N ILE A 6 -22.50 -24.64 28.15
CA ILE A 6 -21.29 -23.96 28.60
C ILE A 6 -21.43 -22.46 28.30
N ASP A 7 -20.90 -21.63 29.18
CA ASP A 7 -20.89 -20.19 28.98
C ASP A 7 -19.79 -19.79 27.99
N GLU A 8 -20.15 -18.92 27.05
CA GLU A 8 -19.20 -18.34 26.09
C GLU A 8 -18.37 -17.26 26.82
N VAL A 9 -17.09 -17.55 27.05
CA VAL A 9 -16.20 -16.67 27.83
C VAL A 9 -15.56 -15.55 27.00
N LEU A 10 -15.65 -15.63 25.67
CA LEU A 10 -15.10 -14.69 24.70
C LEU A 10 -15.99 -14.64 23.47
N GLN A 11 -16.20 -13.45 22.91
CA GLN A 11 -16.93 -13.30 21.66
C GLN A 11 -16.11 -13.77 20.46
N MET A 12 -16.80 -14.22 19.41
CA MET A 12 -16.18 -14.53 18.14
C MET A 12 -15.45 -13.30 17.58
N PRO A 13 -14.15 -13.40 17.26
CA PRO A 13 -13.39 -12.27 16.72
C PRO A 13 -13.82 -11.98 15.29
N ASN A 14 -13.37 -10.84 14.77
CA ASN A 14 -13.58 -10.50 13.37
C ASN A 14 -12.77 -11.46 12.47
N LEU A 15 -13.47 -12.33 11.74
CA LEU A 15 -12.85 -13.40 10.94
C LEU A 15 -12.02 -12.90 9.75
N ILE A 16 -12.15 -11.63 9.36
CA ILE A 16 -11.36 -10.98 8.30
C ILE A 16 -10.31 -10.01 8.85
N GLU A 17 -10.14 -9.96 10.17
CA GLU A 17 -9.21 -9.05 10.85
C GLU A 17 -7.77 -9.26 10.42
N ILE A 18 -7.34 -10.52 10.25
CA ILE A 18 -5.97 -10.85 9.83
C ILE A 18 -5.63 -10.15 8.51
N GLN A 19 -6.55 -10.17 7.53
CA GLN A 19 -6.31 -9.56 6.23
C GLN A 19 -6.25 -8.03 6.32
N LYS A 20 -7.19 -7.44 7.07
CA LYS A 20 -7.23 -6.00 7.28
C LYS A 20 -5.99 -5.50 8.00
N ASN A 21 -5.64 -6.13 9.11
CA ASN A 21 -4.50 -5.72 9.94
C ASN A 21 -3.18 -5.90 9.18
N SER A 22 -3.03 -6.99 8.41
CA SER A 22 -1.83 -7.20 7.59
C SER A 22 -1.67 -6.13 6.51
N TYR A 23 -2.77 -5.75 5.84
CA TYR A 23 -2.72 -4.73 4.80
C TYR A 23 -2.52 -3.32 5.37
N GLU A 24 -3.17 -3.00 6.49
CA GLU A 24 -2.96 -1.73 7.20
C GLU A 24 -1.51 -1.60 7.67
N TRP A 25 -0.95 -2.64 8.28
CA TRP A 25 0.46 -2.69 8.64
C TRP A 25 1.37 -2.48 7.43
N PHE A 26 1.09 -3.16 6.32
CA PHE A 26 1.87 -3.01 5.09
C PHE A 26 1.84 -1.57 4.56
N LEU A 27 0.66 -0.93 4.59
CA LEU A 27 0.50 0.45 4.13
C LEU A 27 1.19 1.47 5.01
N HIS A 28 1.34 1.24 6.31
CA HIS A 28 1.91 2.21 7.27
C HIS A 28 3.38 1.95 7.60
N GLU A 29 3.79 0.69 7.68
CA GLU A 29 5.14 0.29 8.08
C GLU A 29 5.87 -0.41 6.92
N GLY A 30 5.24 -1.40 6.29
CA GLY A 30 5.87 -2.22 5.26
C GLY A 30 6.40 -1.43 4.06
N LEU A 31 5.60 -0.50 3.51
CA LEU A 31 6.03 0.36 2.39
C LEU A 31 7.25 1.21 2.77
N LYS A 32 7.26 1.77 3.98
CA LYS A 32 8.36 2.59 4.48
C LYS A 32 9.64 1.78 4.64
N GLU A 33 9.52 0.55 5.15
CA GLU A 33 10.64 -0.38 5.27
C GLU A 33 11.22 -0.73 3.91
N VAL A 34 10.36 -1.07 2.94
CA VAL A 34 10.77 -1.38 1.56
C VAL A 34 11.50 -0.19 0.93
N PHE A 35 10.95 1.03 1.03
CA PHE A 35 11.60 2.21 0.46
C PHE A 35 12.94 2.54 1.12
N LYS A 36 13.05 2.32 2.43
CA LYS A 36 14.31 2.48 3.15
C LYS A 36 15.35 1.45 2.73
N ASP A 37 14.94 0.20 2.50
CA ASP A 37 15.84 -0.89 2.09
C ASP A 37 16.41 -0.66 0.68
N VAL A 38 15.59 -0.15 -0.25
CA VAL A 38 16.04 0.16 -1.61
C VAL A 38 16.73 1.52 -1.75
N SER A 39 16.76 2.34 -0.70
CA SER A 39 17.41 3.66 -0.73
C SER A 39 18.93 3.57 -0.82
N GLY A 40 19.58 4.67 -1.19
CA GLY A 40 21.02 4.71 -1.44
C GLY A 40 21.42 4.16 -2.81
N ILE A 41 20.52 4.22 -3.80
CA ILE A 41 20.82 3.79 -5.16
C ILE A 41 21.85 4.75 -5.74
N THR A 42 23.01 4.22 -6.14
CA THR A 42 24.10 5.03 -6.70
C THR A 42 24.25 4.79 -8.20
N ASP A 43 24.61 5.83 -8.94
CA ASP A 43 25.03 5.67 -10.34
C ASP A 43 26.38 4.94 -10.46
N TYR A 44 26.80 4.63 -11.69
CA TYR A 44 28.04 3.90 -11.94
C TYR A 44 29.32 4.65 -11.52
N THR A 45 29.26 5.98 -11.42
CA THR A 45 30.38 6.80 -10.92
C THR A 45 30.38 6.95 -9.40
N GLY A 46 29.25 6.65 -8.73
CA GLY A 46 29.08 6.82 -7.29
C GLY A 46 28.85 8.27 -6.86
N ASN A 47 28.65 9.19 -7.81
CA ASN A 47 28.48 10.63 -7.58
C ASN A 47 27.02 11.02 -7.34
N LEU A 48 26.07 10.32 -7.97
CA LEU A 48 24.65 10.53 -7.78
C LEU A 48 24.09 9.47 -6.83
N VAL A 49 23.43 9.91 -5.76
CA VAL A 49 22.78 9.04 -4.78
C VAL A 49 21.29 9.37 -4.74
N LEU A 50 20.46 8.37 -4.97
CA LEU A 50 19.00 8.46 -4.92
C LEU A 50 18.49 7.80 -3.63
N ASP A 51 17.75 8.57 -2.84
CA ASP A 51 17.10 8.14 -1.61
C ASP A 51 15.59 8.37 -1.69
N PHE A 52 14.82 7.49 -1.06
CA PHE A 52 13.37 7.65 -0.89
C PHE A 52 13.11 8.19 0.51
N VAL A 53 12.61 9.43 0.59
CA VAL A 53 12.45 10.15 1.87
C VAL A 53 11.10 9.83 2.49
N ASP A 54 10.05 9.83 1.67
CA ASP A 54 8.67 9.66 2.10
C ASP A 54 7.80 9.13 0.96
N TYR A 55 6.56 8.72 1.29
CA TYR A 55 5.56 8.34 0.31
C TYR A 55 4.18 8.87 0.68
N LYS A 56 3.33 9.02 -0.33
CA LYS A 56 1.96 9.45 -0.22
C LYS A 56 1.09 8.51 -1.02
N LEU A 57 0.16 7.87 -0.34
CA LEU A 57 -0.89 7.07 -0.97
C LEU A 57 -2.22 7.80 -0.76
N ASP A 58 -2.86 8.21 -1.87
CA ASP A 58 -4.11 8.95 -1.83
C ASP A 58 -5.32 8.02 -1.58
N VAL A 59 -5.32 7.31 -0.44
CA VAL A 59 -6.36 6.31 -0.09
C VAL A 59 -7.78 6.86 -0.10
N ASP A 60 -7.95 8.14 0.26
CA ASP A 60 -9.25 8.83 0.27
C ASP A 60 -9.72 9.27 -1.12
N LYS A 61 -8.86 9.15 -2.14
CA LYS A 61 -9.13 9.53 -3.52
C LYS A 61 -8.77 8.39 -4.47
N PRO A 62 -9.45 7.24 -4.35
CA PRO A 62 -9.28 6.16 -5.32
C PRO A 62 -9.72 6.65 -6.71
N ASN A 63 -9.13 6.06 -7.75
CA ASN A 63 -9.43 6.44 -9.14
C ASN A 63 -10.90 6.23 -9.51
N TYR A 64 -11.51 5.18 -8.92
CA TYR A 64 -12.91 4.81 -9.07
C TYR A 64 -13.42 4.16 -7.79
N SER A 65 -14.74 4.11 -7.60
CA SER A 65 -15.36 3.30 -6.55
C SER A 65 -15.26 1.79 -6.86
N VAL A 66 -15.45 0.96 -5.83
CA VAL A 66 -15.47 -0.51 -5.97
C VAL A 66 -16.51 -0.98 -7.01
N MET A 67 -17.69 -0.34 -7.05
CA MET A 67 -18.75 -0.69 -8.01
C MET A 67 -18.35 -0.33 -9.44
N GLU A 68 -17.84 0.88 -9.66
CA GLU A 68 -17.38 1.30 -10.98
C GLU A 68 -16.24 0.44 -11.50
N CYS A 69 -15.34 -0.02 -10.63
CA CYS A 69 -14.27 -0.95 -11.03
C CYS A 69 -14.81 -2.27 -11.55
N LYS A 70 -15.85 -2.82 -10.89
CA LYS A 70 -16.51 -4.06 -11.30
C LYS A 70 -17.23 -3.89 -12.64
N ASP A 71 -17.89 -2.76 -12.87
CA ASP A 71 -18.65 -2.50 -14.11
C ASP A 71 -17.76 -2.20 -15.32
N ARG A 72 -16.55 -1.67 -15.09
CA ARG A 72 -15.66 -1.15 -16.15
C ARG A 72 -14.41 -2.00 -16.39
N ASP A 73 -14.35 -3.20 -15.83
CA ASP A 73 -13.16 -4.06 -15.84
C ASP A 73 -11.90 -3.33 -15.33
N ALA A 74 -12.05 -2.41 -14.38
CA ALA A 74 -10.96 -1.60 -13.82
C ALA A 74 -10.48 -2.14 -12.47
N THR A 75 -9.35 -1.62 -12.00
CA THR A 75 -8.75 -2.00 -10.71
C THR A 75 -9.04 -0.93 -9.67
N TYR A 76 -9.51 -1.35 -8.47
CA TYR A 76 -9.72 -0.44 -7.34
C TYR A 76 -8.37 -0.09 -6.73
N ALA A 77 -7.89 1.12 -7.02
CA ALA A 77 -6.54 1.57 -6.68
C ALA A 77 -6.49 3.09 -6.44
N ALA A 78 -5.45 3.54 -5.76
CA ALA A 78 -5.13 4.94 -5.58
C ALA A 78 -3.70 5.27 -6.04
N PRO A 79 -3.43 6.51 -6.49
CA PRO A 79 -2.09 6.95 -6.85
C PRO A 79 -1.10 6.85 -5.68
N LEU A 80 0.02 6.16 -5.90
CA LEU A 80 1.18 6.16 -5.03
C LEU A 80 2.23 7.13 -5.55
N ARG A 81 2.64 8.06 -4.71
CA ARG A 81 3.74 8.98 -4.99
C ARG A 81 4.82 8.86 -3.94
N VAL A 82 6.06 9.06 -4.35
CA VAL A 82 7.21 9.04 -3.44
C VAL A 82 7.99 10.34 -3.56
N THR A 83 8.49 10.82 -2.43
CA THR A 83 9.43 11.94 -2.39
C THR A 83 10.83 11.36 -2.57
N ALA A 84 11.37 11.51 -3.77
CA ALA A 84 12.71 11.09 -4.11
C ALA A 84 13.70 12.24 -3.89
N ARG A 85 14.86 11.94 -3.29
CA ARG A 85 15.95 12.86 -3.06
C ARG A 85 17.17 12.40 -3.85
N LEU A 86 17.64 13.23 -4.77
CA LEU A 86 18.88 13.03 -5.51
C LEU A 86 19.97 13.93 -4.94
N LEU A 87 21.01 13.33 -4.35
CA LEU A 87 22.24 13.99 -3.91
C LEU A 87 23.31 13.86 -4.99
N ASN A 88 23.85 14.98 -5.44
CA ASN A 88 25.07 15.03 -6.23
C ASN A 88 26.27 15.29 -5.30
N ARG A 89 27.13 14.30 -5.10
CA ARG A 89 28.28 14.37 -4.18
C ARG A 89 29.40 15.30 -4.63
N GLU A 90 29.54 15.54 -5.94
CA GLU A 90 30.58 16.43 -6.47
C GLU A 90 30.26 17.90 -6.19
N SER A 91 29.00 18.28 -6.37
CA SER A 91 28.52 19.65 -6.19
C SER A 91 27.93 19.91 -4.79
N GLY A 92 27.55 18.86 -4.06
CA GLY A 92 26.77 18.96 -2.83
C GLY A 92 25.29 19.32 -3.05
N GLU A 93 24.82 19.38 -4.30
CA GLU A 93 23.45 19.74 -4.63
C GLU A 93 22.47 18.62 -4.23
N ILE A 94 21.37 19.00 -3.56
CA ILE A 94 20.27 18.11 -3.23
C ILE A 94 19.03 18.57 -3.98
N LYS A 95 18.43 17.65 -4.75
CA LYS A 95 17.16 17.85 -5.45
C LYS A 95 16.12 16.89 -4.90
N GLU A 96 15.02 17.43 -4.39
CA GLU A 96 13.86 16.63 -4.00
C GLU A 96 12.75 16.79 -5.03
N SER A 97 12.04 15.70 -5.34
CA SER A 97 10.93 15.71 -6.28
C SER A 97 9.91 14.64 -5.91
N GLU A 98 8.63 14.97 -6.11
CA GLU A 98 7.54 14.02 -6.00
C GLU A 98 7.45 13.22 -7.31
N VAL A 99 7.58 11.89 -7.22
CA VAL A 99 7.54 10.96 -8.35
C VAL A 99 6.31 10.07 -8.23
N TYR A 100 5.51 10.00 -9.28
CA TYR A 100 4.40 9.04 -9.37
C TYR A 100 4.96 7.64 -9.65
N MET A 101 4.70 6.71 -8.72
CA MET A 101 5.19 5.33 -8.80
C MET A 101 4.20 4.40 -9.51
N GLY A 102 2.93 4.79 -9.57
CA GLY A 102 1.86 3.99 -10.15
C GLY A 102 0.59 3.99 -9.30
N ASP A 103 -0.42 3.29 -9.78
CA ASP A 103 -1.65 3.03 -9.02
C ASP A 103 -1.45 1.82 -8.12
N PHE A 104 -1.73 1.98 -6.83
CA PHE A 104 -1.60 0.93 -5.83
C PHE A 104 -2.98 0.35 -5.48
N PRO A 105 -3.22 -0.97 -5.67
CA PRO A 105 -4.50 -1.59 -5.36
C PRO A 105 -4.90 -1.40 -3.90
N LEU A 106 -6.15 -1.05 -3.64
CA LEU A 106 -6.67 -0.86 -2.29
C LEU A 106 -7.53 -2.05 -1.85
N MET A 107 -7.46 -2.39 -0.56
CA MET A 107 -8.34 -3.39 0.05
C MET A 107 -9.73 -2.81 0.28
N THR A 108 -10.77 -3.59 -0.02
CA THR A 108 -12.17 -3.26 0.23
C THR A 108 -12.53 -3.48 1.70
N GLU A 109 -13.71 -3.02 2.12
CA GLU A 109 -14.23 -3.27 3.46
C GLU A 109 -14.44 -4.77 3.78
N SER A 110 -14.60 -5.61 2.76
CA SER A 110 -14.73 -7.07 2.89
C SER A 110 -13.39 -7.80 2.98
N GLY A 111 -12.26 -7.11 2.91
CA GLY A 111 -10.92 -7.72 2.95
C GLY A 111 -10.48 -8.32 1.61
N THR A 112 -11.04 -7.82 0.50
CA THR A 112 -10.78 -8.29 -0.87
C THR A 112 -10.15 -7.17 -1.70
N PHE A 113 -9.75 -7.49 -2.94
CA PHE A 113 -9.27 -6.52 -3.93
C PHE A 113 -10.09 -6.64 -5.21
N VAL A 114 -10.37 -5.53 -5.87
CA VAL A 114 -10.95 -5.56 -7.23
C VAL A 114 -9.82 -5.35 -8.23
N ILE A 115 -9.49 -6.40 -8.98
CA ILE A 115 -8.42 -6.40 -9.99
C ILE A 115 -9.04 -6.73 -11.35
N ASN A 116 -8.99 -5.77 -12.28
CA ASN A 116 -9.58 -5.88 -13.61
C ASN A 116 -11.05 -6.35 -13.56
N GLY A 117 -11.88 -5.66 -12.78
CA GLY A 117 -13.31 -5.97 -12.59
C GLY A 117 -13.61 -7.17 -11.69
N ALA A 118 -12.65 -8.06 -11.46
CA ALA A 118 -12.84 -9.26 -10.66
C ALA A 118 -12.45 -9.06 -9.19
N GLU A 119 -13.28 -9.55 -8.28
CA GLU A 119 -12.96 -9.58 -6.86
C GLU A 119 -12.01 -10.74 -6.54
N ARG A 120 -10.91 -10.44 -5.85
CA ARG A 120 -9.82 -11.36 -5.54
C ARG A 120 -9.46 -11.32 -4.07
N VAL A 121 -8.96 -12.44 -3.57
CA VAL A 121 -8.50 -12.60 -2.18
C VAL A 121 -7.05 -13.04 -2.22
N ILE A 122 -6.23 -12.45 -1.36
CA ILE A 122 -4.86 -12.91 -1.10
C ILE A 122 -4.93 -13.91 0.07
N VAL A 123 -4.37 -15.10 -0.12
CA VAL A 123 -4.37 -16.18 0.87
C VAL A 123 -3.00 -16.20 1.56
N SER A 124 -3.01 -16.32 2.89
CA SER A 124 -1.81 -16.42 3.73
C SER A 124 -1.18 -17.81 3.71
#